data_AF-A0A9W4MV63-F1
#
_entry.id   AF-A0A9W4MV63-F1
#
_cell.length_a   1.000
_cell.length_b   1.000
_cell.length_c   1.000
_cell.angle_alpha   90.00
_cell.angle_beta   90.00
_cell.angle_gamma   90.00
#
_symmetry.space_group_name_H-M   'P 1'
#
loop_
_entity.id
_entity.type
_entity.pdbx_description
1 polymer ?
#
loop_
_entity_poly.entity_id
_entity_poly.type
_entity_poly.pdbx_seq_one_letter_code
_entity_poly.pdbx_strand_id
1 'polypeptide(L)'
;MNGSPDDISHLFRFTNLRTLTIHGFRDSLSLEFDKLLIGTSPVECLRLIACGAHEEPLTSVLSLPAALKTLHYDVEQYGWEINYGFPPKYKHWTCAAFMRTLQWQKATLVELAMTRPWDKYKFIDDGPRLDLSEFTSLQTLRIYHAFLCGDGHCPYRVWKGLPHKSGGVRGLLRRYRRHSILMGGS
;
A
#
# COMPACT_ATOMS: atom_id res chain seq x y z
N MET A 1 -20.10 20.77 -13.73
CA MET A 1 -19.18 19.80 -13.09
C MET A 1 -17.90 20.57 -12.81
N ASN A 2 -17.73 21.06 -11.58
CA ASN A 2 -16.53 21.79 -11.16
C ASN A 2 -15.57 20.82 -10.46
N GLY A 3 -15.08 19.82 -11.20
CA GLY A 3 -14.02 18.96 -10.71
C GLY A 3 -12.68 19.67 -10.90
N SER A 4 -11.84 19.69 -9.88
CA SER A 4 -10.44 20.07 -10.07
C SER A 4 -9.84 19.19 -11.18
N PRO A 5 -9.04 19.73 -12.11
CA PRO A 5 -8.35 18.92 -13.12
C PRO A 5 -7.45 17.82 -12.51
N ASP A 6 -7.14 17.92 -11.22
CA ASP A 6 -6.37 16.95 -10.44
C ASP A 6 -7.21 15.87 -9.75
N ASP A 7 -8.54 15.91 -9.85
CA ASP A 7 -9.42 14.91 -9.23
C ASP A 7 -9.36 13.59 -10.00
N ILE A 8 -8.51 12.67 -9.58
CA ILE A 8 -8.36 11.34 -10.19
C ILE A 8 -9.55 10.40 -9.96
N SER A 9 -10.58 10.79 -9.18
CA SER A 9 -11.73 9.94 -8.85
C SER A 9 -12.53 9.51 -10.09
N HIS A 10 -12.61 10.37 -11.11
CA HIS A 10 -13.32 10.08 -12.35
C HIS A 10 -12.73 8.87 -13.09
N LEU A 11 -11.43 8.57 -12.93
CA LEU A 11 -10.79 7.42 -13.55
C LEU A 11 -11.40 6.10 -13.05
N PHE A 12 -11.89 6.07 -11.82
CA PHE A 12 -12.50 4.88 -11.24
C PHE A 12 -13.91 4.58 -11.77
N ARG A 13 -14.51 5.52 -12.53
CA ARG A 13 -15.83 5.36 -13.16
C ARG A 13 -15.79 4.56 -14.47
N PHE A 14 -14.61 4.38 -15.06
CA PHE A 14 -14.49 3.65 -16.32
C PHE A 14 -14.73 2.15 -16.14
N THR A 15 -15.84 1.66 -16.70
CA THR A 15 -16.30 0.25 -16.57
C THR A 15 -15.34 -0.79 -17.17
N ASN A 16 -14.46 -0.37 -18.08
CA ASN A 16 -13.50 -1.24 -18.74
C ASN A 16 -12.07 -1.10 -18.18
N LEU A 17 -11.84 -0.18 -17.24
CA LEU A 17 -10.50 0.08 -16.70
C LEU A 17 -10.14 -0.93 -15.61
N ARG A 18 -9.30 -1.92 -15.96
CA ARG A 18 -8.85 -2.96 -15.02
C ARG A 18 -7.54 -2.62 -14.32
N THR A 19 -6.70 -1.83 -14.96
CA THR A 19 -5.39 -1.43 -14.43
C THR A 19 -5.28 0.07 -14.41
N LEU A 20 -4.90 0.64 -13.26
CA LEU A 20 -4.70 2.06 -13.07
C LEU A 20 -3.32 2.30 -12.46
N THR A 21 -2.57 3.23 -13.04
CA THR A 21 -1.29 3.72 -12.51
C THR A 21 -1.42 5.20 -12.19
N ILE A 22 -1.14 5.57 -10.95
CA ILE A 22 -1.14 6.95 -10.48
C ILE A 22 0.27 7.26 -10.00
N HIS A 23 0.87 8.31 -10.57
CA HIS A 23 2.19 8.80 -10.18
C HIS A 23 2.04 10.01 -9.26
N GLY A 24 2.87 10.10 -8.21
CA GLY A 24 2.95 11.29 -7.37
C GLY A 24 1.70 11.54 -6.52
N PHE A 25 0.96 10.49 -6.15
CA PHE A 25 -0.27 10.62 -5.36
C PHE A 25 0.04 11.15 -3.95
N ARG A 26 -0.52 12.31 -3.56
CA ARG A 26 -0.22 13.07 -2.33
C ARG A 26 -1.49 13.70 -1.76
N ASP A 27 -1.45 14.11 -0.49
CA ASP A 27 -2.61 14.68 0.21
C ASP A 27 -3.16 15.98 -0.39
N SER A 28 -2.31 16.75 -1.08
CA SER A 28 -2.71 17.99 -1.75
C SER A 28 -3.69 17.75 -2.90
N LEU A 29 -3.82 16.51 -3.36
CA LEU A 29 -4.87 16.10 -4.26
C LEU A 29 -6.15 16.01 -3.42
N SER A 30 -6.89 17.12 -3.35
CA SER A 30 -8.22 17.12 -2.75
C SER A 30 -9.11 16.21 -3.56
N LEU A 31 -9.49 15.08 -2.97
CA LEU A 31 -10.36 14.12 -3.61
C LEU A 31 -11.72 14.25 -2.94
N GLU A 32 -12.60 15.00 -3.58
CA GLU A 32 -14.02 14.91 -3.28
C GLU A 32 -14.55 13.61 -3.90
N PHE A 33 -14.18 12.49 -3.30
CA PHE A 33 -14.68 11.20 -3.74
C PHE A 33 -16.18 11.12 -3.51
N ASP A 34 -16.92 10.96 -4.59
CA ASP A 34 -18.31 10.57 -4.54
C ASP A 34 -18.42 9.21 -3.83
N LYS A 35 -19.06 9.20 -2.65
CA LYS A 35 -19.25 7.99 -1.84
C LYS A 35 -19.98 6.87 -2.61
N LEU A 36 -20.71 7.22 -3.67
CA LEU A 36 -21.36 6.26 -4.56
C LEU A 36 -20.35 5.39 -5.33
N LEU A 37 -19.08 5.79 -5.42
CA LEU A 37 -18.04 5.05 -6.14
C LEU A 37 -17.37 3.97 -5.28
N ILE A 38 -17.55 4.00 -3.95
CA ILE A 38 -16.94 3.04 -3.03
C ILE A 38 -17.37 1.62 -3.41
N GLY A 39 -16.40 0.74 -3.62
CA GLY A 39 -16.60 -0.66 -3.95
C GLY A 39 -17.26 -0.90 -5.32
N THR A 40 -17.27 0.08 -6.23
CA THR A 40 -17.90 -0.06 -7.55
C THR A 40 -16.91 -0.17 -8.70
N SER A 41 -15.68 0.30 -8.52
CA SER A 41 -14.72 0.39 -9.60
C SER A 41 -14.23 -1.00 -10.04
N PRO A 42 -14.14 -1.28 -11.35
CA PRO A 42 -13.66 -2.55 -11.88
C PRO A 42 -12.13 -2.68 -11.85
N VAL A 43 -11.41 -1.69 -11.30
CA VAL A 43 -9.95 -1.73 -11.19
C VAL A 43 -9.53 -2.91 -10.32
N GLU A 44 -8.72 -3.80 -10.89
CA GLU A 44 -8.18 -4.98 -10.22
C GLU A 44 -6.68 -4.83 -9.93
N CYS A 45 -5.98 -3.99 -10.69
CA CYS A 45 -4.57 -3.69 -10.50
C CYS A 45 -4.37 -2.18 -10.31
N LEU A 46 -3.89 -1.79 -9.13
CA LEU A 46 -3.58 -0.40 -8.80
C LEU A 46 -2.08 -0.25 -8.55
N ARG A 47 -1.48 0.72 -9.21
CA ARG A 47 -0.07 1.08 -9.04
C ARG A 47 0.03 2.52 -8.58
N LEU A 48 0.44 2.72 -7.34
CA LEU A 48 0.71 4.01 -6.74
C LEU A 48 2.22 4.20 -6.75
N ILE A 49 2.73 4.91 -7.76
CA ILE A 49 4.15 5.13 -7.97
C ILE A 49 4.54 6.47 -7.36
N ALA A 50 5.64 6.51 -6.60
CA ALA A 50 6.05 7.70 -5.87
C ALA A 50 4.89 8.30 -5.02
N CYS A 51 4.26 7.46 -4.21
CA CYS A 51 3.08 7.79 -3.43
C CYS A 51 3.47 8.37 -2.07
N GLY A 52 3.11 9.63 -1.85
CA GLY A 52 3.27 10.36 -0.60
C GLY A 52 1.94 10.64 0.11
N ALA A 53 0.87 9.92 -0.23
CA ALA A 53 -0.43 10.08 0.43
C ALA A 53 -0.45 9.44 1.82
N HIS A 54 -1.07 10.15 2.77
CA HIS A 54 -1.35 9.69 4.12
C HIS A 54 -2.64 8.86 4.18
N GLU A 55 -3.00 8.44 5.39
CA GLU A 55 -4.08 7.50 5.66
C GLU A 55 -5.40 7.87 4.98
N GLU A 56 -5.85 9.12 5.08
CA GLU A 56 -7.16 9.50 4.58
C GLU A 56 -7.25 9.44 3.04
N PRO A 57 -6.41 10.14 2.24
CA PRO A 57 -6.45 10.02 0.79
C PRO A 57 -6.21 8.59 0.28
N LEU A 58 -5.32 7.85 0.97
CA LEU A 58 -5.03 6.46 0.61
C LEU A 58 -6.21 5.54 0.91
N THR A 59 -6.90 5.72 2.04
CA THR A 59 -8.12 4.98 2.38
C THR A 59 -9.18 5.23 1.33
N SER A 60 -9.38 6.48 0.93
CA SER A 60 -10.38 6.82 -0.06
C SER A 60 -10.09 6.14 -1.40
N VAL A 61 -8.87 6.22 -1.93
CA VAL A 61 -8.48 5.53 -3.18
C VAL A 61 -8.66 4.02 -3.08
N LEU A 62 -8.22 3.40 -1.97
CA LEU A 62 -8.30 1.94 -1.80
C LEU A 62 -9.73 1.44 -1.53
N SER A 63 -10.67 2.33 -1.20
CA SER A 63 -12.08 1.97 -1.02
C SER A 63 -12.87 1.90 -2.33
N LEU A 64 -12.36 2.47 -3.43
CA LEU A 64 -13.09 2.55 -4.72
C LEU A 64 -13.15 1.23 -5.48
N PRO A 65 -12.06 0.44 -5.60
CA PRO A 65 -12.11 -0.86 -6.24
C PRO A 65 -13.09 -1.80 -5.55
N ALA A 66 -13.92 -2.47 -6.34
CA ALA A 66 -14.82 -3.52 -5.85
C ALA A 66 -14.05 -4.75 -5.34
N ALA A 67 -12.98 -5.12 -6.04
CA ALA A 67 -12.15 -6.28 -5.72
C ALA A 67 -10.72 -6.09 -6.24
N LEU A 68 -9.92 -5.29 -5.53
CA LEU A 68 -8.52 -5.09 -5.89
C LEU A 68 -7.72 -6.37 -5.68
N LYS A 69 -7.09 -6.89 -6.73
CA LYS A 69 -6.27 -8.10 -6.70
C LYS A 69 -4.78 -7.79 -6.54
N THR A 70 -4.32 -6.71 -7.15
CA THR A 70 -2.90 -6.34 -7.15
C THR A 70 -2.74 -4.90 -6.71
N LEU A 71 -1.92 -4.68 -5.69
CA LEU A 71 -1.46 -3.36 -5.28
C LEU A 71 0.06 -3.27 -5.40
N HIS A 72 0.54 -2.32 -6.20
CA HIS A 72 1.92 -1.86 -6.15
C HIS A 72 1.96 -0.50 -5.47
N TYR A 73 2.61 -0.43 -4.33
CA TYR A 73 2.75 0.74 -3.51
C TYR A 73 4.23 1.14 -3.38
N ASP A 74 4.62 2.17 -4.11
CA ASP A 74 5.96 2.73 -4.06
C ASP A 74 5.94 3.98 -3.18
N VAL A 75 6.48 3.90 -1.97
CA VAL A 75 6.41 4.95 -0.97
C VAL A 75 7.36 6.09 -1.32
N GLU A 76 6.88 7.34 -1.38
CA GLU A 76 7.71 8.54 -1.55
C GLU A 76 7.53 9.50 -0.36
N GLN A 77 8.63 9.86 0.29
CA GLN A 77 8.64 10.80 1.43
C GLN A 77 9.00 12.25 1.04
N TYR A 78 9.53 12.48 -0.17
CA TYR A 78 10.13 13.78 -0.56
C TYR A 78 9.18 14.97 -0.37
N GLY A 79 7.87 14.74 -0.51
CA GLY A 79 6.85 15.78 -0.32
C GLY A 79 6.41 16.03 1.13
N TRP A 80 6.88 15.26 2.13
CA TRP A 80 6.41 15.39 3.52
C TRP A 80 7.13 16.49 4.29
N GLU A 81 8.45 16.65 4.11
CA GLU A 81 9.24 17.66 4.83
C GLU A 81 8.96 19.10 4.38
N ILE A 82 8.57 19.28 3.11
CA ILE A 82 8.36 20.61 2.50
C ILE A 82 6.95 21.16 2.83
N ASN A 83 5.95 20.28 2.96
CA ASN A 83 4.55 20.68 3.09
C ASN A 83 4.07 20.82 4.55
N TYR A 84 4.80 20.25 5.51
CA TYR A 84 4.41 20.24 6.92
C TYR A 84 5.40 21.05 7.75
N GLY A 85 5.11 22.35 7.90
CA GLY A 85 5.76 23.18 8.91
C GLY A 85 5.66 22.50 10.29
N PHE A 86 6.76 22.56 11.06
CA PHE A 86 6.88 21.89 12.36
C PHE A 86 5.72 22.23 13.33
N PRO A 87 5.28 21.28 14.21
CA PRO A 87 5.89 19.98 14.42
C PRO A 87 5.22 18.85 13.62
N PRO A 88 5.98 17.84 13.18
CA PRO A 88 5.54 16.85 12.18
C PRO A 88 4.53 15.80 12.69
N LYS A 89 4.09 15.92 13.94
CA LYS A 89 3.52 14.83 14.78
C LYS A 89 2.23 14.18 14.29
N TYR A 90 1.56 14.70 13.26
CA TYR A 90 0.19 14.27 12.94
C TYR A 90 -0.04 13.81 11.50
N LYS A 91 0.98 13.87 10.63
CA LYS A 91 0.86 13.47 9.24
C LYS A 91 2.14 12.79 8.79
N HIS A 92 2.37 11.61 9.36
CA HIS A 92 3.39 10.70 8.89
C HIS A 92 2.72 9.41 8.43
N TRP A 93 3.20 8.91 7.31
CA TRP A 93 2.89 7.57 6.89
C TRP A 93 3.47 6.59 7.91
N THR A 94 2.68 5.62 8.34
CA THR A 94 3.13 4.55 9.23
C THR A 94 2.61 3.22 8.73
N CYS A 95 3.31 2.14 9.07
CA CYS A 95 2.83 0.78 8.83
C CYS A 95 1.40 0.56 9.35
N ALA A 96 1.06 1.10 10.53
CA ALA A 96 -0.29 0.99 11.08
C ALA A 96 -1.35 1.73 10.24
N ALA A 97 -1.06 2.96 9.81
CA ALA A 97 -1.95 3.74 8.95
C ALA A 97 -2.19 3.00 7.62
N PHE A 98 -1.13 2.51 7.01
CA PHE A 98 -1.21 1.72 5.78
C PHE A 98 -2.03 0.43 5.96
N MET A 99 -1.87 -0.27 7.09
CA MET A 99 -2.68 -1.46 7.40
C MET A 99 -4.17 -1.15 7.55
N ARG A 100 -4.52 0.01 8.09
CA ARG A 100 -5.92 0.48 8.16
C ARG A 100 -6.48 0.76 6.78
N THR A 101 -5.71 1.41 5.90
CA THR A 101 -6.16 1.71 4.53
C THR A 101 -6.38 0.43 3.70
N LEU A 102 -5.57 -0.60 3.92
CA LEU A 102 -5.67 -1.89 3.22
C LEU A 102 -6.89 -2.74 3.62
N GLN A 103 -7.56 -2.46 4.73
CA GLN A 103 -8.67 -3.31 5.22
C GLN A 103 -9.80 -3.47 4.20
N TRP A 104 -10.04 -2.46 3.37
CA TRP A 104 -11.03 -2.50 2.29
C TRP A 104 -10.82 -3.64 1.30
N GLN A 105 -9.57 -4.08 1.10
CA GLN A 105 -9.19 -5.07 0.10
C GLN A 105 -8.68 -6.37 0.75
N LYS A 106 -8.93 -6.56 2.04
CA LYS A 106 -8.44 -7.70 2.84
C LYS A 106 -8.82 -9.06 2.25
N ALA A 107 -10.04 -9.20 1.72
CA ALA A 107 -10.55 -10.45 1.19
C ALA A 107 -10.12 -10.74 -0.26
N THR A 108 -9.68 -9.73 -0.99
CA THR A 108 -9.52 -9.77 -2.46
C THR A 108 -8.07 -9.63 -2.91
N LEU A 109 -7.21 -9.03 -2.10
CA LEU A 109 -5.82 -8.76 -2.44
C LEU A 109 -5.02 -10.06 -2.56
N VAL A 110 -4.49 -10.31 -3.76
CA VAL A 110 -3.69 -11.49 -4.15
C VAL A 110 -2.20 -11.16 -4.20
N GLU A 111 -1.84 -9.98 -4.67
CA GLU A 111 -0.46 -9.51 -4.75
C GLU A 111 -0.29 -8.14 -4.09
N LEU A 112 0.66 -8.06 -3.16
CA LEU A 112 1.12 -6.83 -2.56
C LEU A 112 2.60 -6.63 -2.90
N ALA A 113 2.90 -5.58 -3.65
CA ALA A 113 4.25 -5.10 -3.89
C ALA A 113 4.45 -3.77 -3.18
N MET A 114 5.49 -3.68 -2.34
CA MET A 114 5.83 -2.48 -1.59
C MET A 114 7.31 -2.15 -1.77
N THR A 115 7.58 -0.98 -2.31
CA THR A 115 8.94 -0.44 -2.51
C THR A 115 9.10 0.88 -1.79
N ARG A 116 10.34 1.21 -1.46
CA ARG A 116 10.72 2.54 -0.97
C ARG A 116 12.09 2.91 -1.55
N PRO A 117 12.37 4.21 -1.76
CA PRO A 117 13.72 4.71 -1.97
C PRO A 117 14.64 4.29 -0.81
N TRP A 118 15.90 4.03 -1.15
CA TRP A 118 16.94 3.67 -0.17
C TRP A 118 17.25 4.82 0.80
N ASP A 119 16.90 6.05 0.42
CA ASP A 119 17.38 7.24 1.07
C ASP A 119 16.77 7.40 2.47
N LYS A 120 17.60 7.04 3.46
CA LYS A 120 17.83 7.44 4.87
C LYS A 120 16.79 8.23 5.71
N TYR A 121 15.55 8.45 5.27
CA TYR A 121 14.59 9.20 6.07
C TYR A 121 13.88 8.27 7.07
N LYS A 122 14.01 8.61 8.36
CA LYS A 122 13.79 7.73 9.54
C LYS A 122 12.31 7.40 9.82
N PHE A 123 11.36 8.07 9.19
CA PHE A 123 9.97 8.11 9.65
C PHE A 123 9.05 7.03 9.03
N ILE A 124 9.49 6.33 7.97
CA ILE A 124 8.69 5.25 7.36
C ILE A 124 8.51 4.05 8.31
N ASP A 125 9.43 3.87 9.27
CA ASP A 125 9.48 2.69 10.11
C ASP A 125 8.78 2.90 11.48
N ASP A 126 8.16 4.07 11.73
CA ASP A 126 7.57 4.52 13.00
C ASP A 126 6.23 3.82 13.40
N GLY A 127 5.99 2.59 12.95
CA GLY A 127 4.74 1.86 13.20
C GLY A 127 4.96 0.38 13.55
N PRO A 128 3.96 -0.26 14.19
CA PRO A 128 4.00 -1.71 14.35
C PRO A 128 4.14 -2.37 12.98
N ARG A 129 4.88 -3.49 12.93
CA ARG A 129 5.08 -4.32 11.73
C ARG A 129 3.75 -4.57 11.00
N LEU A 130 3.82 -4.72 9.68
CA LEU A 130 2.63 -5.12 8.91
C LEU A 130 2.17 -6.51 9.33
N ASP A 131 0.90 -6.62 9.69
CA ASP A 131 0.23 -7.89 10.00
C ASP A 131 -0.73 -8.26 8.88
N LEU A 132 -0.25 -9.11 7.98
CA LEU A 132 -0.98 -9.62 6.82
C LEU A 132 -1.66 -10.96 7.11
N SER A 133 -1.67 -11.45 8.36
CA SER A 133 -2.20 -12.77 8.72
C SER A 133 -3.65 -12.99 8.29
N GLU A 134 -4.45 -11.92 8.27
CA GLU A 134 -5.86 -11.97 7.91
C GLU A 134 -6.14 -11.77 6.41
N PHE A 135 -5.11 -11.52 5.58
CA PHE A 135 -5.22 -11.37 4.13
C PHE A 135 -5.21 -12.74 3.46
N THR A 136 -6.31 -13.47 3.62
CA THR A 136 -6.37 -14.90 3.28
C THR A 136 -6.24 -15.22 1.78
N SER A 137 -6.43 -14.23 0.91
CA SER A 137 -6.26 -14.33 -0.55
C SER A 137 -4.85 -13.98 -1.03
N LEU A 138 -3.98 -13.47 -0.15
CA LEU A 138 -2.65 -12.99 -0.52
C LEU A 138 -1.72 -14.17 -0.84
N GLN A 139 -1.26 -14.23 -2.09
CA GLN A 139 -0.38 -15.27 -2.63
C GLN A 139 1.02 -14.75 -2.96
N THR A 140 1.15 -13.47 -3.30
CA THR A 140 2.44 -12.88 -3.68
C THR A 140 2.74 -11.65 -2.84
N LEU A 141 3.91 -11.65 -2.20
CA LEU A 141 4.38 -10.52 -1.39
C LEU A 141 5.76 -10.09 -1.86
N ARG A 142 5.86 -8.89 -2.44
CA ARG A 142 7.13 -8.30 -2.89
C ARG A 142 7.42 -7.08 -2.05
N ILE A 143 8.04 -7.29 -0.89
CA ILE A 143 8.17 -6.23 0.11
C ILE A 143 9.60 -6.04 0.55
N TYR A 144 9.95 -4.79 0.85
CA TYR A 144 11.18 -4.47 1.55
C TYR A 144 11.09 -4.98 3.00
N HIS A 145 12.04 -5.82 3.42
CA HIS A 145 11.98 -6.55 4.69
C HIS A 145 11.81 -5.67 5.95
N ALA A 146 12.21 -4.39 5.91
CA ALA A 146 12.03 -3.47 7.04
C ALA A 146 10.56 -3.35 7.48
N PHE A 147 9.63 -3.38 6.52
CA PHE A 147 8.18 -3.32 6.79
C PHE A 147 7.64 -4.54 7.56
N LEU A 148 8.37 -5.67 7.53
CA LEU A 148 7.99 -6.90 8.22
C LEU A 148 8.75 -7.12 9.54
N CYS A 149 9.97 -6.59 9.66
CA CYS A 149 10.80 -6.73 10.85
C CYS A 149 10.42 -5.73 11.96
N GLY A 150 9.99 -4.52 11.60
CA GLY A 150 9.94 -3.39 12.54
C GLY A 150 11.33 -2.99 13.04
N ASP A 151 11.40 -2.09 14.04
CA ASP A 151 12.64 -1.55 14.62
C ASP A 151 13.58 -2.60 15.24
N GLY A 152 13.07 -3.79 15.56
CA GLY A 152 13.88 -4.91 15.99
C GLY A 152 14.26 -5.78 14.81
N HIS A 153 15.51 -5.70 14.34
CA HIS A 153 16.11 -6.58 13.32
C HIS A 153 16.18 -8.06 13.76
N CYS A 154 15.05 -8.68 14.13
CA CYS A 154 14.94 -10.08 14.48
C CYS A 154 14.34 -10.83 13.28
N PRO A 155 15.17 -11.39 12.38
CA PRO A 155 14.72 -12.03 11.14
C PRO A 155 13.81 -13.25 11.38
N TYR A 156 13.80 -13.80 12.59
CA TYR A 156 13.00 -14.96 12.96
C TYR A 156 11.52 -14.64 13.24
N ARG A 157 11.15 -13.36 13.46
CA ARG A 157 9.76 -12.97 13.79
C ARG A 157 8.96 -12.43 12.60
N VAL A 158 9.61 -12.28 11.45
CA VAL A 158 9.07 -11.76 10.18
C VAL A 158 7.87 -12.58 9.70
N TRP A 159 7.88 -13.88 9.97
CA TRP A 159 6.87 -14.83 9.47
C TRP A 159 5.56 -14.83 10.26
N LYS A 160 5.53 -14.27 11.47
CA LYS A 160 4.35 -14.32 12.36
C LYS A 160 3.17 -13.47 11.85
N GLY A 161 3.43 -12.49 10.98
CA GLY A 161 2.41 -11.61 10.40
C GLY A 161 2.04 -11.98 8.97
N LEU A 162 2.35 -13.20 8.50
CA LEU A 162 2.00 -13.64 7.15
C LEU A 162 0.78 -14.59 7.18
N PRO A 163 -0.03 -14.66 6.09
CA PRO A 163 -1.18 -15.56 6.03
C PRO A 163 -0.83 -17.02 6.31
N HIS A 164 -1.58 -17.69 7.19
CA HIS A 164 -1.33 -19.08 7.60
C HIS A 164 -1.46 -20.12 6.47
N LYS A 165 -2.17 -19.79 5.37
CA LYS A 165 -2.33 -20.67 4.21
C LYS A 165 -1.06 -20.80 3.35
N SER A 166 0.04 -20.16 3.72
CA SER A 166 1.33 -20.32 3.07
C SER A 166 1.93 -21.70 3.38
N GLY A 167 1.47 -22.72 2.66
CA GLY A 167 2.15 -24.01 2.58
C GLY A 167 3.59 -23.77 2.16
N GLY A 168 4.53 -23.94 3.09
CA GLY A 168 5.97 -23.78 2.88
C GLY A 168 6.37 -22.46 2.23
N VAL A 169 6.59 -21.42 3.03
CA VAL A 169 7.26 -20.19 2.56
C VAL A 169 8.67 -20.55 2.06
N ARG A 170 8.82 -20.87 0.77
CA ARG A 170 10.12 -20.95 0.10
C ARG A 170 10.54 -19.54 -0.30
N GLY A 171 10.80 -18.70 0.70
CA GLY A 171 11.40 -17.38 0.55
C GLY A 171 12.91 -17.48 0.69
N LEU A 172 13.62 -17.65 -0.43
CA LEU A 172 15.08 -17.60 -0.47
C LEU A 172 15.51 -16.14 -0.24
N LEU A 173 15.88 -15.78 0.99
CA LEU A 173 16.60 -14.53 1.27
C LEU A 173 18.04 -14.64 0.71
N ARG A 174 18.19 -14.61 -0.62
CA ARG A 174 19.49 -14.44 -1.25
C ARG A 174 19.82 -12.96 -1.31
N ARG A 175 20.92 -12.62 -0.64
CA ARG A 175 21.61 -11.33 -0.60
C ARG A 175 21.33 -10.46 -1.84
N TYR A 176 20.84 -9.25 -1.57
CA TYR A 176 21.02 -8.05 -2.40
C TYR A 176 20.65 -8.20 -3.88
N ARG A 177 19.35 -8.26 -4.18
CA ARG A 177 18.64 -7.52 -5.26
C ARG A 177 17.27 -8.15 -5.48
N ARG A 178 16.20 -7.35 -5.30
CA ARG A 178 14.77 -7.66 -5.56
C ARG A 178 14.22 -8.86 -4.76
N HIS A 179 13.67 -8.57 -3.57
CA HIS A 179 13.03 -9.57 -2.72
C HIS A 179 11.58 -9.77 -3.16
N SER A 180 11.26 -10.94 -3.71
CA SER A 180 9.89 -11.41 -3.96
C SER A 180 9.69 -12.67 -3.14
N ILE A 181 8.66 -12.69 -2.29
CA ILE A 181 8.21 -13.85 -1.52
C ILE A 181 7.00 -14.42 -2.25
N LEU A 182 7.14 -15.65 -2.77
CA LEU A 182 6.03 -16.41 -3.31
C LEU A 182 5.42 -17.21 -2.15
N MET A 183 4.13 -17.02 -1.90
CA MET A 183 3.36 -17.81 -0.94
C MET A 183 2.68 -18.91 -1.75
N GLY A 184 3.09 -20.16 -1.55
CA GLY A 184 2.60 -21.29 -2.34
C GLY A 184 1.08 -21.41 -2.28
N GLY A 185 0.44 -21.56 -3.44
CA GLY A 185 -0.96 -21.97 -3.56
C GLY A 185 -1.04 -23.48 -3.64
N SER A 186 -1.92 -24.08 -2.83
CA SER A 186 -2.34 -25.47 -2.97
C SER A 186 -3.29 -25.66 -4.13
#